data_AF-A0A6G6WG76-F1
#
_entry.id   AF-A0A6G6WG76-F1
#
_cell.length_a   1.000
_cell.length_b   1.000
_cell.length_c   1.000
_cell.angle_alpha   90.00
_cell.angle_beta   90.00
_cell.angle_gamma   90.00
#
_symmetry.space_group_name_H-M   'P 1'
#
loop_
_entity.id
_entity.type
_entity.pdbx_description
1 polymer ?
#
loop_
_entity_poly.entity_id
_entity_poly.type
_entity_poly.pdbx_seq_one_letter_code
_entity_poly.pdbx_strand_id
1 'polypeptide(L)'
;MSSSTRVDVAIQGIRLLDAPVARRAGAGPSDDGHVLLDGVGAAIPLNPRSPYTVSGGRLLLDGADTGMGVEAVARPRFYDLRTADGVPYEQIARLHSARVLATTVVQTCVRYDEAERCRFCAIEESLRQGSTIAVKTPAMIAEVARAAHELDGITQMVMTTGTSNGRDRGATHLARCVRAVREVLPDLPIQVQCEPPASLETIQELYDAGARSIGIHVESLDDGVRRRWMPGKGSVPLAEYRAAWVEAVRVFGWNQVSTYLLVGLGEDPDELVAGAEELIAMGVYPFVVPFRPLAGTLATDVDRVPAPPSDVLHHVTARVAAALRRAGMHGAGQAAGCAACGACSALSCEGA
;
A
#
# COMPACT_ATOMS: atom_id res chain seq x y z
N MET A 1 -27.23 -8.80 -3.39
CA MET A 1 -25.85 -8.59 -3.88
C MET A 1 -25.12 -7.87 -2.76
N SER A 2 -24.19 -8.48 -2.03
CA SER A 2 -23.54 -7.77 -0.93
C SER A 2 -22.10 -7.45 -1.29
N SER A 3 -21.74 -6.17 -1.12
CA SER A 3 -20.35 -5.74 -0.92
C SER A 3 -19.62 -6.64 0.10
N SER A 4 -20.37 -7.27 1.02
CA SER A 4 -19.83 -8.18 2.02
C SER A 4 -19.01 -9.33 1.44
N THR A 5 -19.35 -9.93 0.28
CA THR A 5 -18.52 -11.03 -0.27
C THR A 5 -17.11 -10.58 -0.65
N ARG A 6 -16.94 -9.39 -1.23
CA ARG A 6 -15.59 -8.88 -1.58
C ARG A 6 -14.80 -8.51 -0.34
N VAL A 7 -15.48 -7.91 0.64
CA VAL A 7 -14.89 -7.62 1.95
C VAL A 7 -14.46 -8.93 2.61
N ASP A 8 -15.33 -9.95 2.64
CA ASP A 8 -15.06 -11.27 3.21
C ASP A 8 -13.85 -11.95 2.56
N VAL A 9 -13.73 -11.89 1.23
CA VAL A 9 -12.57 -12.44 0.50
C VAL A 9 -11.29 -11.65 0.78
N ALA A 10 -11.36 -10.33 0.88
CA ALA A 10 -10.21 -9.48 1.22
C ALA A 10 -9.69 -9.77 2.65
N ILE A 11 -10.56 -10.27 3.53
CA ILE A 11 -10.27 -10.65 4.92
C ILE A 11 -9.76 -12.08 5.01
N GLN A 12 -10.57 -13.02 4.52
CA GLN A 12 -10.37 -14.44 4.71
C GLN A 12 -9.40 -15.04 3.69
N GLY A 13 -9.10 -14.31 2.60
CA GLY A 13 -8.21 -14.77 1.54
C GLY A 13 -8.83 -15.83 0.66
N ILE A 14 -8.02 -16.42 -0.21
CA ILE A 14 -8.38 -17.57 -1.05
C ILE A 14 -7.43 -18.72 -0.74
N ARG A 15 -7.95 -19.95 -0.65
CA ARG A 15 -7.19 -21.14 -0.23
C ARG A 15 -6.07 -21.52 -1.18
N LEU A 16 -6.39 -21.61 -2.46
CA LEU A 16 -5.47 -21.89 -3.53
C LEU A 16 -5.84 -20.95 -4.66
N LEU A 17 -4.90 -20.08 -5.01
CA LEU A 17 -5.06 -19.12 -6.08
C LEU A 17 -3.81 -19.18 -6.94
N ASP A 18 -3.98 -19.61 -8.19
CA ASP A 18 -2.93 -19.56 -9.19
C ASP A 18 -2.90 -18.16 -9.79
N ALA A 19 -2.25 -17.23 -9.08
CA ALA A 19 -2.04 -15.86 -9.52
C ALA A 19 -0.59 -15.69 -10.00
N PRO A 20 -0.35 -15.51 -11.32
CA PRO A 20 1.00 -15.30 -11.87
C PRO A 20 1.70 -14.06 -11.30
N VAL A 21 0.93 -13.05 -10.89
CA VAL A 21 1.43 -11.88 -10.16
C VAL A 21 1.12 -12.07 -8.68
N ALA A 22 2.16 -12.40 -7.91
CA ALA A 22 2.10 -12.53 -6.46
C ALA A 22 3.30 -11.85 -5.79
N ARG A 23 3.07 -11.27 -4.62
CA ARG A 23 4.13 -10.68 -3.80
C ARG A 23 4.31 -11.55 -2.58
N ARG A 24 5.48 -12.12 -2.30
CA ARG A 24 5.72 -12.96 -1.10
C ARG A 24 6.39 -12.22 0.06
N ALA A 25 6.94 -11.03 -0.19
CA ALA A 25 7.62 -10.19 0.80
C ALA A 25 7.73 -8.73 0.32
N GLY A 26 8.18 -7.83 1.21
CA GLY A 26 8.52 -6.44 0.92
C GLY A 26 7.70 -5.42 1.73
N ALA A 27 7.77 -4.14 1.33
CA ALA A 27 6.98 -3.06 1.94
C ALA A 27 5.53 -3.05 1.45
N GLY A 28 4.59 -2.72 2.34
CA GLY A 28 3.15 -2.74 2.05
C GLY A 28 2.55 -4.16 2.04
N PRO A 29 1.25 -4.30 1.71
CA PRO A 29 0.57 -5.60 1.66
C PRO A 29 1.34 -6.57 0.75
N SER A 30 1.67 -7.73 1.32
CA SER A 30 2.50 -8.79 0.74
C SER A 30 1.93 -10.14 1.20
N ASP A 31 2.38 -11.21 0.55
CA ASP A 31 1.79 -12.56 0.52
C ASP A 31 0.40 -12.66 -0.14
N ASP A 32 0.17 -11.76 -1.10
CA ASP A 32 -1.08 -11.64 -1.84
C ASP A 32 -0.94 -12.10 -3.29
N GLY A 33 -1.98 -12.75 -3.81
CA GLY A 33 -2.21 -12.92 -5.24
C GLY A 33 -2.99 -11.73 -5.81
N HIS A 34 -2.54 -11.18 -6.93
CA HIS A 34 -3.25 -10.10 -7.61
C HIS A 34 -4.23 -10.67 -8.64
N VAL A 35 -5.51 -10.33 -8.45
CA VAL A 35 -6.63 -10.77 -9.28
C VAL A 35 -7.56 -9.61 -9.60
N LEU A 36 -8.46 -9.82 -10.55
CA LEU A 36 -9.65 -9.00 -10.76
C LEU A 36 -10.87 -9.77 -10.24
N LEU A 37 -11.63 -9.16 -9.32
CA LEU A 37 -12.94 -9.63 -8.87
C LEU A 37 -14.02 -8.85 -9.62
N ASP A 38 -14.68 -9.51 -10.58
CA ASP A 38 -15.53 -8.90 -11.62
C ASP A 38 -14.91 -7.62 -12.22
N GLY A 39 -13.65 -7.71 -12.68
CA GLY A 39 -12.93 -6.59 -13.29
C GLY A 39 -12.34 -5.56 -12.31
N VAL A 40 -12.58 -5.68 -11.00
CA VAL A 40 -12.00 -4.79 -9.98
C VAL A 40 -10.75 -5.42 -9.38
N GLY A 41 -9.62 -4.72 -9.47
CA GLY A 41 -8.35 -5.21 -8.96
C GLY A 41 -8.37 -5.42 -7.44
N ALA A 42 -7.91 -6.59 -7.00
CA ALA A 42 -7.83 -6.97 -5.60
C ALA A 42 -6.51 -7.69 -5.30
N ALA A 43 -5.92 -7.36 -4.15
CA ALA A 43 -4.78 -8.05 -3.57
C ALA A 43 -5.31 -8.97 -2.47
N ILE A 44 -5.45 -10.25 -2.81
CA ILE A 44 -6.11 -11.24 -1.97
C ILE A 44 -5.07 -12.14 -1.28
N PRO A 45 -5.12 -12.29 0.05
CA PRO A 45 -4.16 -13.11 0.76
C PRO A 45 -4.35 -14.57 0.42
N LEU A 46 -3.25 -15.30 0.30
CA LEU A 46 -3.27 -16.75 0.20
C LEU A 46 -3.46 -17.33 1.61
N ASN A 47 -4.62 -17.91 1.88
CA ASN A 47 -4.93 -18.45 3.21
C ASN A 47 -5.39 -19.90 3.09
N PRO A 48 -4.54 -20.89 3.45
CA PRO A 48 -4.89 -22.32 3.40
C PRO A 48 -6.14 -22.72 4.19
N ARG A 49 -6.61 -21.88 5.11
CA ARG A 49 -7.82 -22.09 5.91
C ARG A 49 -9.05 -21.32 5.38
N SER A 50 -8.91 -20.58 4.29
CA SER A 50 -10.03 -19.85 3.71
C SER A 50 -11.15 -20.80 3.26
N PRO A 51 -12.43 -20.45 3.47
CA PRO A 51 -13.56 -21.15 2.86
C PRO A 51 -13.70 -20.82 1.35
N TYR A 52 -12.98 -19.80 0.87
CA TYR A 52 -12.99 -19.38 -0.53
C TYR A 52 -11.99 -20.15 -1.37
N THR A 53 -12.43 -20.62 -2.53
CA THR A 53 -11.61 -21.27 -3.57
C THR A 53 -11.93 -20.70 -4.94
N VAL A 54 -11.07 -20.97 -5.94
CA VAL A 54 -11.30 -20.56 -7.34
C VAL A 54 -11.36 -21.80 -8.22
N SER A 55 -12.40 -21.90 -9.06
CA SER A 55 -12.56 -22.96 -10.05
C SER A 55 -13.19 -22.41 -11.32
N GLY A 56 -12.61 -22.69 -12.50
CA GLY A 56 -13.14 -22.23 -13.78
C GLY A 56 -13.31 -20.71 -13.89
N GLY A 57 -12.46 -19.92 -13.22
CA GLY A 57 -12.58 -18.45 -13.18
C GLY A 57 -13.72 -17.93 -12.30
N ARG A 58 -14.29 -18.77 -11.42
CA ARG A 58 -15.35 -18.41 -10.47
C ARG A 58 -14.86 -18.54 -9.04
N LEU A 59 -15.29 -17.61 -8.18
CA LEU A 59 -15.10 -17.69 -6.74
C LEU A 59 -16.17 -18.59 -6.12
N LEU A 60 -15.73 -19.60 -5.38
CA LEU A 60 -16.59 -20.51 -4.65
C LEU A 60 -16.47 -20.28 -3.13
N LEU A 61 -17.58 -20.34 -2.41
CA LEU A 61 -17.65 -20.38 -0.95
C LEU A 61 -18.08 -21.78 -0.52
N ASP A 62 -17.20 -22.54 0.13
CA ASP A 62 -17.44 -23.94 0.52
C ASP A 62 -17.98 -24.81 -0.63
N GLY A 63 -17.49 -24.53 -1.84
CA GLY A 63 -17.85 -25.24 -3.07
C GLY A 63 -19.08 -24.68 -3.82
N ALA A 64 -19.83 -23.76 -3.22
CA ALA A 64 -20.95 -23.09 -3.88
C ALA A 64 -20.48 -21.86 -4.68
N ASP A 65 -20.97 -21.70 -5.91
CA ASP A 65 -20.67 -20.53 -6.73
C ASP A 65 -21.27 -19.26 -6.10
N THR A 66 -20.41 -18.28 -5.84
CA THR A 66 -20.81 -16.97 -5.29
C THR A 66 -21.39 -16.06 -6.37
N GLY A 67 -21.26 -16.42 -7.65
CA GLY A 67 -21.57 -15.61 -8.82
C GLY A 67 -20.43 -14.68 -9.25
N MET A 68 -19.36 -14.57 -8.46
CA MET A 68 -18.24 -13.65 -8.69
C MET A 68 -17.20 -14.27 -9.63
N GLY A 69 -16.83 -13.52 -10.67
CA GLY A 69 -15.73 -13.84 -11.56
C GLY A 69 -14.38 -13.50 -10.92
N VAL A 70 -13.41 -14.38 -11.13
CA VAL A 70 -12.02 -14.19 -10.70
C VAL A 70 -11.12 -14.34 -11.91
N GLU A 71 -10.40 -13.28 -12.24
CA GLU A 71 -9.40 -13.28 -13.31
C GLU A 71 -8.02 -13.06 -12.70
N ALA A 72 -7.06 -13.93 -13.05
CA ALA A 72 -5.69 -13.75 -12.61
C ALA A 72 -5.03 -12.59 -13.36
N VAL A 73 -4.28 -11.74 -12.67
CA VAL A 73 -3.46 -10.73 -13.34
C VAL A 73 -2.33 -11.44 -14.09
N ALA A 74 -2.22 -11.15 -15.39
CA ALA A 74 -1.17 -11.70 -16.22
C ALA A 74 0.22 -11.25 -15.73
N ARG A 75 1.20 -12.16 -15.78
CA ARG A 75 2.59 -11.80 -15.45
C ARG A 75 3.08 -10.75 -16.47
N PRO A 76 3.60 -9.60 -16.02
CA PRO A 76 4.02 -8.53 -16.91
C PRO A 76 5.24 -8.91 -17.73
N ARG A 77 5.30 -8.42 -18.98
CA ARG A 77 6.37 -8.66 -19.94
C ARG A 77 7.67 -8.00 -19.53
N PHE A 78 7.62 -6.84 -18.88
CA PHE A 78 8.83 -6.15 -18.43
C PHE A 78 9.64 -6.96 -17.41
N TYR A 79 9.07 -7.99 -16.76
CA TYR A 79 9.82 -8.87 -15.84
C TYR A 79 10.87 -9.74 -16.53
N ASP A 80 10.79 -9.92 -17.85
CA ASP A 80 11.78 -10.69 -18.61
C ASP A 80 13.02 -9.84 -18.99
N LEU A 81 13.02 -8.57 -18.62
CA LEU A 81 14.09 -7.62 -18.91
C LEU A 81 15.05 -7.43 -17.73
N ARG A 82 16.24 -6.91 -18.06
CA ARG A 82 17.34 -6.62 -17.14
C ARG A 82 17.99 -5.31 -17.52
N THR A 83 18.55 -4.62 -16.54
CA THR A 83 19.42 -3.45 -16.79
C THR A 83 20.69 -3.90 -17.51
N ALA A 84 21.44 -2.95 -18.07
CA ALA A 84 22.75 -3.21 -18.68
C ALA A 84 23.71 -3.94 -17.72
N ASP A 85 23.64 -3.63 -16.42
CA ASP A 85 24.44 -4.26 -15.36
C ASP A 85 23.84 -5.59 -14.85
N GLY A 86 22.80 -6.11 -15.51
CA GLY A 86 22.23 -7.44 -15.26
C GLY A 86 21.18 -7.51 -14.15
N VAL A 87 20.77 -6.39 -13.56
CA VAL A 87 19.74 -6.36 -12.50
C VAL A 87 18.37 -6.66 -13.12
N PRO A 88 17.65 -7.71 -12.67
CA PRO A 88 16.28 -7.96 -13.14
C PRO A 88 15.36 -6.78 -12.88
N TYR A 89 14.52 -6.44 -13.85
CA TYR A 89 13.56 -5.35 -13.66
C TYR A 89 12.57 -5.63 -12.53
N GLU A 90 12.17 -6.88 -12.31
CA GLU A 90 11.32 -7.27 -11.18
C GLU A 90 11.96 -6.97 -9.80
N GLN A 91 13.30 -6.93 -9.71
CA GLN A 91 14.01 -6.52 -8.48
C GLN A 91 14.01 -4.99 -8.26
N ILE A 92 13.64 -4.22 -9.29
CA ILE A 92 13.63 -2.76 -9.27
C ILE A 92 12.19 -2.27 -9.05
N ALA A 93 11.21 -2.78 -9.79
CA ALA A 93 9.81 -2.44 -9.61
C ALA A 93 8.91 -3.61 -9.97
N ARG A 94 7.73 -3.66 -9.36
CA ARG A 94 6.78 -4.75 -9.51
C ARG A 94 5.42 -4.22 -9.93
N LEU A 95 4.71 -5.01 -10.73
CA LEU A 95 3.30 -4.74 -11.04
C LEU A 95 2.47 -5.03 -9.79
N HIS A 96 1.58 -4.11 -9.47
CA HIS A 96 0.59 -4.21 -8.42
C HIS A 96 -0.79 -4.03 -9.03
N SER A 97 -1.74 -4.92 -8.71
CA SER A 97 -3.00 -5.02 -9.45
C SER A 97 -2.71 -5.17 -10.96
N ALA A 98 -3.56 -4.66 -11.84
CA ALA A 98 -3.39 -4.81 -13.29
C ALA A 98 -2.54 -3.71 -13.96
N ARG A 99 -2.47 -2.49 -13.40
CA ARG A 99 -1.91 -1.31 -14.10
C ARG A 99 -1.10 -0.35 -13.22
N VAL A 100 -0.68 -0.78 -12.03
CA VAL A 100 0.08 0.07 -11.09
C VAL A 100 1.51 -0.44 -10.99
N LEU A 101 2.49 0.41 -11.27
CA LEU A 101 3.89 0.08 -11.01
C LEU A 101 4.26 0.50 -9.59
N ALA A 102 4.81 -0.41 -8.78
CA ALA A 102 5.19 -0.13 -7.41
C ALA A 102 6.68 -0.38 -7.17
N THR A 103 7.34 0.51 -6.43
CA THR A 103 8.74 0.34 -6.04
C THR A 103 9.03 0.93 -4.66
N THR A 104 9.95 0.29 -3.93
CA THR A 104 10.59 0.87 -2.75
C THR A 104 11.99 1.35 -3.15
N VAL A 105 12.21 2.66 -3.28
CA VAL A 105 13.47 3.21 -3.83
C VAL A 105 14.69 2.97 -2.92
N VAL A 106 14.46 2.84 -1.61
CA VAL A 106 15.43 2.39 -0.60
C VAL A 106 14.80 1.27 0.24
N GLN A 107 15.35 0.06 0.15
CA GLN A 107 14.81 -1.15 0.74
C GLN A 107 15.23 -1.37 2.20
N THR A 108 16.08 -0.51 2.75
CA THR A 108 16.52 -0.59 4.15
C THR A 108 15.87 0.50 5.00
N CYS A 109 15.78 0.28 6.31
CA CYS A 109 15.19 1.24 7.24
C CYS A 109 16.08 1.41 8.47
N VAL A 110 16.36 2.66 8.85
CA VAL A 110 17.17 2.99 10.04
C VAL A 110 16.56 2.45 11.35
N ARG A 111 15.27 2.13 11.33
CA ARG A 111 14.51 1.61 12.48
C ARG A 111 14.31 0.10 12.41
N TYR A 112 15.04 -0.64 11.56
CA TYR A 112 14.73 -2.06 11.33
C TYR A 112 15.27 -3.02 12.40
N ASP A 113 16.06 -2.52 13.35
CA ASP A 113 16.46 -3.27 14.53
C ASP A 113 15.24 -3.69 15.36
N GLU A 114 15.27 -4.89 15.95
CA GLU A 114 14.12 -5.51 16.64
C GLU A 114 13.48 -4.61 17.70
N ALA A 115 14.30 -3.84 18.43
CA ALA A 115 13.83 -2.92 19.47
C ALA A 115 13.06 -1.70 18.93
N GLU A 116 13.27 -1.30 17.67
CA GLU A 116 12.67 -0.11 17.06
C GLU A 116 11.70 -0.42 15.92
N ARG A 117 11.80 -1.62 15.34
CA ARG A 117 11.10 -2.03 14.13
C ARG A 117 9.60 -2.07 14.32
N CYS A 118 8.90 -1.59 13.28
CA CYS A 118 7.46 -1.82 13.14
C CYS A 118 7.21 -3.33 13.06
N ARG A 119 6.49 -3.90 14.03
CA ARG A 119 6.34 -5.35 14.19
C ARG A 119 5.73 -6.03 12.97
N PHE A 120 4.91 -5.31 12.20
CA PHE A 120 4.27 -5.78 10.96
C PHE A 120 5.11 -5.58 9.67
N CYS A 121 6.23 -4.87 9.73
CA CYS A 121 6.93 -4.42 8.52
C CYS A 121 7.92 -5.48 8.02
N ALA A 122 7.90 -5.83 6.74
CA ALA A 122 8.82 -6.79 6.10
C ALA A 122 9.73 -6.14 5.03
N ILE A 123 10.00 -4.82 5.13
CA ILE A 123 10.71 -4.08 4.08
C ILE A 123 12.04 -4.71 3.69
N GLU A 124 12.87 -5.15 4.66
CA GLU A 124 14.17 -5.77 4.37
C GLU A 124 14.11 -7.29 4.13
N GLU A 125 12.95 -7.92 4.32
CA GLU A 125 12.82 -9.37 4.11
C GLU A 125 13.02 -9.73 2.64
N SER A 126 12.44 -8.93 1.74
CA SER A 126 12.68 -9.06 0.30
C SER A 126 14.17 -8.92 -0.08
N LEU A 127 14.92 -8.08 0.64
CA LEU A 127 16.36 -7.89 0.44
C LEU A 127 17.14 -9.11 0.94
N ARG A 128 16.83 -9.64 2.13
CA ARG A 128 17.42 -10.88 2.65
C ARG A 128 17.21 -12.08 1.73
N GLN A 129 16.06 -12.14 1.07
CA GLN A 129 15.72 -13.20 0.11
C GLN A 129 16.34 -13.00 -1.28
N GLY A 130 17.04 -11.89 -1.53
CA GLY A 130 17.64 -11.60 -2.84
C GLY A 130 16.61 -11.26 -3.94
N SER A 131 15.39 -10.87 -3.55
CA SER A 131 14.29 -10.56 -4.48
C SER A 131 14.20 -9.06 -4.87
N THR A 132 15.12 -8.24 -4.37
CA THR A 132 15.25 -6.80 -4.65
C THR A 132 16.68 -6.35 -4.36
N ILE A 133 17.03 -5.15 -4.84
CA ILE A 133 18.26 -4.45 -4.46
C ILE A 133 18.01 -3.39 -3.38
N ALA A 134 19.06 -3.06 -2.61
CA ALA A 134 18.99 -2.17 -1.45
C ALA A 134 18.65 -0.72 -1.82
N VAL A 135 19.31 -0.16 -2.84
CA VAL A 135 19.06 1.21 -3.31
C VAL A 135 18.91 1.18 -4.82
N LYS A 136 17.83 1.79 -5.30
CA LYS A 136 17.49 1.86 -6.72
C LYS A 136 17.84 3.26 -7.22
N THR A 137 18.62 3.36 -8.30
CA THR A 137 19.04 4.66 -8.84
C THR A 137 17.88 5.30 -9.63
N PRO A 138 17.85 6.65 -9.76
CA PRO A 138 16.84 7.31 -10.59
C PRO A 138 16.77 6.78 -12.02
N ALA A 139 17.94 6.50 -12.64
CA ALA A 139 18.03 5.92 -13.97
C ALA A 139 17.40 4.52 -14.05
N MET A 140 17.65 3.64 -13.07
CA MET A 140 17.01 2.32 -13.00
C MET A 140 15.49 2.44 -12.91
N ILE A 141 14.98 3.34 -12.06
CA ILE A 141 13.54 3.53 -11.90
C ILE A 141 12.90 4.04 -13.20
N ALA A 142 13.51 5.02 -13.86
CA ALA A 142 13.03 5.57 -15.13
C ALA A 142 13.03 4.52 -16.26
N GLU A 143 14.10 3.74 -16.36
CA GLU A 143 14.23 2.67 -17.35
C GLU A 143 13.11 1.62 -17.20
N VAL A 144 12.88 1.13 -15.97
CA VAL A 144 11.83 0.14 -15.69
C VAL A 144 10.44 0.74 -15.86
N ALA A 145 10.21 1.99 -15.46
CA ALA A 145 8.93 2.67 -15.65
C ALA A 145 8.56 2.78 -17.14
N ARG A 146 9.51 3.18 -17.99
CA ARG A 146 9.31 3.23 -19.44
C ARG A 146 8.95 1.86 -20.00
N ALA A 147 9.71 0.82 -19.65
CA ALA A 147 9.45 -0.54 -20.13
C ALA A 147 8.09 -1.06 -19.68
N ALA A 148 7.71 -0.85 -18.41
CA ALA A 148 6.41 -1.25 -17.89
C ALA A 148 5.25 -0.48 -18.56
N HIS A 149 5.47 0.78 -18.93
CA HIS A 149 4.47 1.56 -19.66
C HIS A 149 4.28 1.05 -21.09
N GLU A 150 5.37 0.88 -21.84
CA GLU A 150 5.35 0.44 -23.24
C GLU A 150 4.87 -1.01 -23.40
N LEU A 151 5.27 -1.89 -22.48
CA LEU A 151 5.00 -3.32 -22.59
C LEU A 151 3.76 -3.75 -21.82
N ASP A 152 3.38 -3.08 -20.73
CA ASP A 152 2.34 -3.57 -19.84
C ASP A 152 1.25 -2.54 -19.56
N GLY A 153 1.36 -1.33 -20.13
CA GLY A 153 0.30 -0.33 -20.11
C GLY A 153 -0.01 0.20 -18.71
N ILE A 154 1.01 0.33 -17.86
CA ILE A 154 0.83 0.94 -16.53
C ILE A 154 0.29 2.37 -16.66
N THR A 155 -0.64 2.73 -15.77
CA THR A 155 -1.34 4.03 -15.81
C THR A 155 -1.00 4.92 -14.63
N GLN A 156 -0.31 4.38 -13.62
CA GLN A 156 0.15 5.13 -12.45
C GLN A 156 1.33 4.41 -11.78
N MET A 157 2.08 5.14 -10.96
CA MET A 157 3.20 4.62 -10.20
C MET A 157 3.14 5.00 -8.73
N VAL A 158 3.59 4.08 -7.87
CA VAL A 158 3.74 4.27 -6.43
C VAL A 158 5.20 4.08 -6.06
N MET A 159 5.81 5.10 -5.46
CA MET A 159 7.17 5.07 -4.93
C MET A 159 7.12 5.21 -3.41
N THR A 160 7.72 4.25 -2.71
CA THR A 160 7.89 4.31 -1.27
C THR A 160 9.37 4.24 -0.91
N THR A 161 9.72 4.53 0.34
CA THR A 161 11.09 4.45 0.84
C THR A 161 11.10 3.89 2.25
N GLY A 162 12.10 3.07 2.56
CA GLY A 162 12.47 2.86 3.95
C GLY A 162 13.03 4.15 4.54
N THR A 163 12.86 4.30 5.85
CA THR A 163 13.28 5.50 6.56
C THR A 163 14.80 5.62 6.55
N SER A 164 15.29 6.71 5.97
CA SER A 164 16.71 7.05 6.04
C SER A 164 17.07 7.74 7.37
N ASN A 165 18.36 7.77 7.71
CA ASN A 165 18.87 8.54 8.85
C ASN A 165 18.85 10.08 8.60
N GLY A 166 18.54 10.50 7.37
CA GLY A 166 18.41 11.92 7.01
C GLY A 166 17.16 12.55 7.61
N ARG A 167 17.22 13.88 7.85
CA ARG A 167 16.09 14.67 8.37
C ARG A 167 14.88 14.69 7.42
N ASP A 168 15.12 14.45 6.14
CA ASP A 168 14.11 14.37 5.08
C ASP A 168 13.44 12.98 4.99
N ARG A 169 13.84 12.02 5.84
CA ARG A 169 13.29 10.65 5.88
C ARG A 169 13.34 9.92 4.54
N GLY A 170 14.26 10.30 3.64
CA GLY A 170 14.41 9.71 2.30
C GLY A 170 13.71 10.45 1.16
N ALA A 171 12.99 11.54 1.45
CA ALA A 171 12.24 12.32 0.46
C ALA A 171 13.11 12.90 -0.66
N THR A 172 14.36 13.29 -0.40
CA THR A 172 15.27 13.80 -1.44
C THR A 172 15.58 12.74 -2.50
N HIS A 173 15.71 11.48 -2.10
CA HIS A 173 15.91 10.38 -3.05
C HIS A 173 14.63 10.08 -3.84
N LEU A 174 13.47 10.09 -3.18
CA LEU A 174 12.17 10.01 -3.85
C LEU A 174 12.03 11.10 -4.92
N ALA A 175 12.30 12.37 -4.59
CA ALA A 175 12.22 13.49 -5.53
C ALA A 175 13.14 13.30 -6.76
N ARG A 176 14.35 12.75 -6.57
CA ARG A 176 15.26 12.42 -7.68
C ARG A 176 14.71 11.32 -8.58
N CYS A 177 14.15 10.26 -8.00
CA CYS A 177 13.50 9.19 -8.75
C CYS A 177 12.24 9.67 -9.50
N VAL A 178 11.42 10.52 -8.87
CA VAL A 178 10.23 11.12 -9.50
C VAL A 178 10.63 11.93 -10.73
N ARG A 179 11.63 12.83 -10.62
CA ARG A 179 12.11 13.63 -11.75
C ARG A 179 12.56 12.76 -12.92
N ALA A 180 13.37 11.73 -12.64
CA ALA A 180 13.85 10.82 -13.68
C ALA A 180 12.72 10.07 -14.40
N VAL A 181 11.66 9.65 -13.68
CA VAL A 181 10.49 9.05 -14.34
C VAL A 181 9.73 10.08 -15.17
N ARG A 182 9.54 11.30 -14.66
CA ARG A 182 8.82 12.37 -15.38
C ARG A 182 9.56 12.85 -16.62
N GLU A 183 10.88 12.71 -16.69
CA GLU A 183 11.67 12.97 -17.90
C GLU A 183 11.33 12.00 -19.04
N VAL A 184 11.08 10.72 -18.75
CA VAL A 184 10.77 9.70 -19.76
C VAL A 184 9.27 9.46 -19.95
N LEU A 185 8.45 9.76 -18.93
CA LEU A 185 6.99 9.63 -18.93
C LEU A 185 6.35 10.89 -18.32
N PRO A 186 6.24 11.99 -19.09
CA PRO A 186 5.79 13.30 -18.59
C PRO A 186 4.34 13.34 -18.10
N ASP A 187 3.51 12.35 -18.44
CA ASP A 187 2.10 12.33 -18.04
C ASP A 187 1.78 11.26 -17.01
N LEU A 188 2.73 10.38 -16.67
CA LEU A 188 2.48 9.31 -15.70
C LEU A 188 2.23 9.92 -14.30
N PRO A 189 1.07 9.68 -13.67
CA PRO A 189 0.80 10.08 -12.30
C PRO A 189 1.63 9.25 -11.31
N ILE A 190 2.24 9.93 -10.33
CA ILE A 190 3.12 9.30 -9.34
C ILE A 190 2.66 9.68 -7.94
N GLN A 191 2.47 8.66 -7.09
CA GLN A 191 2.37 8.82 -5.65
C GLN A 191 3.72 8.54 -5.00
N VAL A 192 4.11 9.41 -4.07
CA VAL A 192 5.25 9.16 -3.17
C VAL A 192 4.76 8.84 -1.76
N GLN A 193 5.50 8.00 -1.03
CA GLN A 193 5.19 7.65 0.36
C GLN A 193 6.42 7.81 1.24
N CYS A 194 6.28 8.59 2.32
CA CYS A 194 7.33 8.79 3.30
C CYS A 194 6.76 9.06 4.70
N GLU A 195 7.61 8.96 5.73
CA GLU A 195 7.27 9.51 7.06
C GLU A 195 7.17 11.06 6.99
N PRO A 196 6.53 11.71 7.98
CA PRO A 196 6.57 13.16 8.13
C PRO A 196 8.03 13.66 8.06
N PRO A 197 8.38 14.52 7.08
CA PRO A 197 9.71 15.09 7.01
C PRO A 197 9.91 16.12 8.12
N ALA A 198 11.15 16.28 8.60
CA ALA A 198 11.44 17.26 9.66
C ALA A 198 11.24 18.72 9.21
N SER A 199 11.32 18.99 7.90
CA SER A 199 10.94 20.25 7.29
C SER A 199 9.73 20.03 6.39
N LEU A 200 8.69 20.85 6.57
CA LEU A 200 7.49 20.79 5.74
C LEU A 200 7.74 21.24 4.29
N GLU A 201 8.79 22.03 4.03
CA GLU A 201 9.19 22.43 2.67
C GLU A 201 9.50 21.22 1.76
N THR A 202 9.96 20.12 2.36
CA THR A 202 10.20 18.86 1.64
C THR A 202 8.94 18.31 0.96
N ILE A 203 7.74 18.63 1.47
CA ILE A 203 6.47 18.26 0.82
C ILE A 203 6.29 19.03 -0.49
N GLN A 204 6.65 20.32 -0.52
CA GLN A 204 6.65 21.13 -1.74
C GLN A 204 7.69 20.60 -2.74
N GLU A 205 8.89 20.24 -2.29
CA GLU A 205 9.94 19.69 -3.15
C GLU A 205 9.50 18.40 -3.87
N LEU A 206 8.73 17.54 -3.20
CA LEU A 206 8.16 16.32 -3.80
C LEU A 206 7.12 16.65 -4.87
N TYR A 207 6.27 17.66 -4.64
CA TYR A 207 5.29 18.13 -5.63
C TYR A 207 5.98 18.73 -6.86
N ASP A 208 6.99 19.58 -6.63
CA ASP A 208 7.78 20.24 -7.67
C ASP A 208 8.60 19.24 -8.49
N ALA A 209 9.03 18.13 -7.87
CA ALA A 209 9.66 17.02 -8.58
C ALA A 209 8.71 16.33 -9.58
N GLY A 210 7.39 16.46 -9.40
CA GLY A 210 6.37 15.91 -10.29
C GLY A 210 5.42 14.90 -9.64
N ALA A 211 5.51 14.68 -8.33
CA ALA A 211 4.52 13.86 -7.63
C ALA A 211 3.15 14.53 -7.65
N ARG A 212 2.08 13.75 -7.71
CA ARG A 212 0.69 14.26 -7.77
C ARG A 212 -0.20 13.76 -6.65
N SER A 213 0.27 12.78 -5.88
CA SER A 213 -0.35 12.36 -4.64
C SER A 213 0.74 12.00 -3.63
N ILE A 214 0.42 12.02 -2.34
CA ILE A 214 1.36 11.69 -1.26
C ILE A 214 0.71 10.80 -0.20
N GLY A 215 1.44 9.80 0.25
CA GLY A 215 1.10 8.97 1.40
C GLY A 215 1.98 9.29 2.60
N ILE A 216 1.38 9.73 3.71
CA ILE A 216 2.07 9.92 4.99
C ILE A 216 1.37 9.03 6.01
N HIS A 217 1.87 7.81 6.15
CA HIS A 217 1.17 6.71 6.81
C HIS A 217 1.44 6.68 8.31
N VAL A 218 0.38 6.72 9.13
CA VAL A 218 0.46 6.69 10.60
C VAL A 218 0.17 5.30 11.18
N GLU A 219 -0.55 4.48 10.40
CA GLU A 219 -1.02 3.12 10.68
C GLU A 219 -1.97 2.96 11.88
N SER A 220 -1.88 3.83 12.88
CA SER A 220 -2.70 3.85 14.09
C SER A 220 -2.87 5.29 14.56
N LEU A 221 -4.04 5.64 15.08
CA LEU A 221 -4.29 6.96 15.69
C LEU A 221 -4.19 6.92 17.22
N ASP A 222 -3.85 5.76 17.80
CA ASP A 222 -3.64 5.54 19.22
C ASP A 222 -2.14 5.49 19.55
N ASP A 223 -1.65 6.47 20.32
CA ASP A 223 -0.23 6.55 20.69
C ASP A 223 0.26 5.34 21.54
N GLY A 224 -0.62 4.72 22.32
CA GLY A 224 -0.34 3.47 23.04
C GLY A 224 -0.13 2.29 22.10
N VAL A 225 -0.98 2.15 21.08
CA VAL A 225 -0.83 1.12 20.05
C VAL A 225 0.42 1.39 19.20
N ARG A 226 0.66 2.64 18.79
CA ARG A 226 1.87 3.06 18.05
C ARG A 226 3.15 2.71 18.81
N ARG A 227 3.25 3.03 20.11
CA ARG A 227 4.45 2.68 20.92
C ARG A 227 4.68 1.17 20.99
N ARG A 228 3.63 0.36 21.00
CA ARG A 228 3.74 -1.11 21.08
C ARG A 228 4.14 -1.74 19.75
N TRP A 229 3.50 -1.29 18.67
CA TRP A 229 3.63 -1.90 17.33
C TRP A 229 4.76 -1.32 16.49
N MET A 230 5.14 -0.08 16.76
CA MET A 230 6.14 0.65 15.98
C MET A 230 7.02 1.51 16.89
N PRO A 231 7.75 0.94 17.87
CA PRO A 231 8.45 1.70 18.90
C PRO A 231 9.34 2.83 18.35
N GLY A 232 10.04 2.61 17.24
CA GLY A 232 10.81 3.65 16.55
C GLY A 232 9.92 4.69 15.85
N LYS A 233 9.09 4.27 14.88
CA LYS A 233 8.26 5.19 14.07
C LYS A 233 7.18 5.91 14.90
N GLY A 234 6.60 5.20 15.85
CA GLY A 234 5.59 5.66 16.80
C GLY A 234 6.12 6.68 17.81
N SER A 235 7.44 6.88 17.93
CA SER A 235 8.00 7.97 18.74
C SER A 235 7.81 9.35 18.09
N VAL A 236 7.53 9.40 16.78
CA VAL A 236 7.13 10.64 16.10
C VAL A 236 5.74 11.03 16.60
N PRO A 237 5.54 12.21 17.21
CA PRO A 237 4.24 12.61 17.75
C PRO A 237 3.15 12.73 16.68
N LEU A 238 1.90 12.41 17.02
CA LEU A 238 0.76 12.62 16.11
C LEU A 238 0.61 14.09 15.68
N ALA A 239 1.07 15.05 16.48
CA ALA A 239 1.10 16.46 16.11
C ALA A 239 1.96 16.72 14.87
N GLU A 240 3.09 16.03 14.70
CA GLU A 240 3.93 16.15 13.50
C GLU A 240 3.24 15.56 12.26
N TYR A 241 2.53 14.44 12.42
CA TYR A 241 1.68 13.88 11.35
C TYR A 241 0.58 14.86 10.93
N ARG A 242 -0.14 15.45 11.91
CA ARG A 242 -1.19 16.43 11.63
C ARG A 242 -0.63 17.67 10.92
N ALA A 243 0.52 18.19 11.33
CA ALA A 243 1.17 19.31 10.65
C ALA A 243 1.57 18.95 9.20
N ALA A 244 2.15 17.76 8.99
CA ALA A 244 2.53 17.27 7.67
C ALA A 244 1.32 17.04 6.76
N TRP A 245 0.20 16.52 7.29
CA TRP A 245 -1.03 16.35 6.53
C TRP A 245 -1.67 17.67 6.12
N VAL A 246 -1.74 18.65 7.03
CA VAL A 246 -2.25 19.99 6.71
C VAL A 246 -1.44 20.62 5.57
N GLU A 247 -0.10 20.55 5.66
CA GLU A 247 0.76 21.05 4.58
C GLU A 247 0.60 20.24 3.29
N ALA A 248 0.55 18.92 3.38
CA ALA A 248 0.35 18.07 2.20
C ALA A 248 -0.98 18.38 1.50
N VAL A 249 -2.07 18.63 2.24
CA VAL A 249 -3.35 19.02 1.64
C VAL A 249 -3.26 20.41 1.01
N ARG A 250 -2.53 21.35 1.62
CA ARG A 250 -2.27 22.67 1.04
C ARG A 250 -1.51 22.56 -0.30
N VAL A 251 -0.52 21.67 -0.39
CA VAL A 251 0.36 21.50 -1.56
C VAL A 251 -0.25 20.63 -2.65
N PHE A 252 -0.73 19.44 -2.30
CA PHE A 252 -1.24 18.44 -3.25
C PHE A 252 -2.73 18.57 -3.51
N GLY A 253 -3.48 19.19 -2.60
CA GLY A 253 -4.92 19.35 -2.69
C GLY A 253 -5.72 18.29 -1.93
N TRP A 254 -7.00 18.57 -1.77
CA TRP A 254 -7.97 17.69 -1.14
C TRP A 254 -8.04 16.35 -1.86
N ASN A 255 -8.06 15.25 -1.09
CA ASN A 255 -8.07 13.88 -1.59
C ASN A 255 -6.85 13.50 -2.45
N GLN A 256 -5.74 14.23 -2.40
CA GLN A 256 -4.44 13.81 -2.96
C GLN A 256 -3.44 13.37 -1.88
N VAL A 257 -3.88 13.38 -0.61
CA VAL A 257 -3.12 12.96 0.56
C VAL A 257 -3.79 11.71 1.14
N SER A 258 -3.01 10.72 1.52
CA SER A 258 -3.53 9.51 2.15
C SER A 258 -2.71 9.10 3.36
N THR A 259 -3.35 8.39 4.28
CA THR A 259 -2.68 7.72 5.39
C THR A 259 -3.23 6.31 5.57
N TYR A 260 -2.38 5.33 5.89
CA TYR A 260 -2.85 3.98 6.20
C TYR A 260 -3.38 3.96 7.62
N LEU A 261 -4.49 3.24 7.82
CA LEU A 261 -4.99 2.83 9.14
C LEU A 261 -5.12 1.30 9.15
N LEU A 262 -4.37 0.65 10.02
CA LEU A 262 -4.35 -0.81 10.16
C LEU A 262 -5.38 -1.24 11.20
N VAL A 263 -6.32 -2.09 10.79
CA VAL A 263 -7.30 -2.71 11.70
C VAL A 263 -6.71 -4.00 12.26
N GLY A 264 -6.83 -4.21 13.58
CA GLY A 264 -6.33 -5.42 14.25
C GLY A 264 -5.06 -5.25 15.06
N LEU A 265 -4.59 -4.01 15.26
CA LEU A 265 -3.44 -3.73 16.12
C LEU A 265 -3.82 -3.65 17.62
N GLY A 266 -5.11 -3.74 17.95
CA GLY A 266 -5.63 -3.55 19.30
C GLY A 266 -6.16 -2.14 19.58
N GLU A 267 -6.37 -1.34 18.53
CA GLU A 267 -7.12 -0.08 18.57
C GLU A 267 -8.57 -0.33 19.03
N ASP A 268 -9.20 0.68 19.62
CA ASP A 268 -10.67 0.73 19.72
C ASP A 268 -11.25 1.01 18.31
N PRO A 269 -12.15 0.15 17.79
CA PRO A 269 -12.73 0.34 16.45
C PRO A 269 -13.53 1.63 16.28
N ASP A 270 -14.21 2.10 17.34
CA ASP A 270 -15.02 3.31 17.29
C ASP A 270 -14.14 4.56 17.32
N GLU A 271 -13.05 4.55 18.09
CA GLU A 271 -12.06 5.63 18.07
C GLU A 271 -11.32 5.71 16.72
N LEU A 272 -10.99 4.58 16.11
CA LEU A 272 -10.40 4.55 14.77
C LEU A 272 -11.35 5.19 13.74
N VAL A 273 -12.64 4.85 13.79
CA VAL A 273 -13.64 5.46 12.89
C VAL A 273 -13.76 6.97 13.13
N ALA A 274 -13.82 7.42 14.38
CA ALA A 274 -13.88 8.84 14.70
C ALA A 274 -12.64 9.60 14.17
N GLY A 275 -11.44 9.03 14.37
CA GLY A 275 -10.21 9.59 13.84
C GLY A 275 -10.14 9.58 12.30
N ALA A 276 -10.72 8.56 11.65
CA ALA A 276 -10.87 8.55 10.19
C ALA A 276 -11.80 9.67 9.70
N GLU A 277 -12.89 9.97 10.42
CA GLU A 277 -13.78 11.10 10.10
C GLU A 277 -13.04 12.46 10.23
N GLU A 278 -12.17 12.62 11.22
CA GLU A 278 -11.30 13.80 11.33
C GLU A 278 -10.33 13.94 10.14
N LEU A 279 -9.71 12.84 9.72
CA LEU A 279 -8.82 12.83 8.55
C LEU A 279 -9.56 13.24 7.28
N ILE A 280 -10.77 12.70 7.07
CA ILE A 280 -11.62 13.05 5.93
C ILE A 280 -11.95 14.54 5.93
N ALA A 281 -12.33 15.10 7.09
CA ALA A 281 -12.60 16.52 7.25
C ALA A 281 -11.37 17.40 6.95
N MET A 282 -10.16 16.91 7.24
CA MET A 282 -8.89 17.56 6.89
C MET A 282 -8.56 17.48 5.40
N GLY A 283 -9.21 16.59 4.64
CA GLY A 283 -8.92 16.33 3.22
C GLY A 283 -7.92 15.19 2.98
N VAL A 284 -7.62 14.40 4.01
CA VAL A 284 -6.75 13.23 3.96
C VAL A 284 -7.60 11.97 3.82
N TYR A 285 -7.29 11.12 2.85
CA TYR A 285 -7.96 9.83 2.66
C TYR A 285 -7.45 8.78 3.68
N PRO A 286 -8.27 8.30 4.63
CA PRO A 286 -7.93 7.19 5.51
C PRO A 286 -8.01 5.86 4.76
N PHE A 287 -6.88 5.36 4.28
CA PHE A 287 -6.79 4.06 3.61
C PHE A 287 -6.79 2.93 4.64
N VAL A 288 -8.00 2.47 4.98
CA VAL A 288 -8.24 1.40 5.96
C VAL A 288 -7.90 0.04 5.35
N VAL A 289 -7.07 -0.73 6.04
CA VAL A 289 -6.68 -2.08 5.63
C VAL A 289 -6.55 -3.01 6.85
N PRO A 290 -6.81 -4.33 6.72
CA PRO A 290 -6.49 -5.28 7.78
C PRO A 290 -4.99 -5.35 8.06
N PHE A 291 -4.62 -5.59 9.31
CA PHE A 291 -3.37 -6.25 9.62
C PHE A 291 -3.40 -7.67 9.01
N ARG A 292 -2.40 -7.97 8.17
CA ARG A 292 -2.19 -9.29 7.57
C ARG A 292 -0.91 -9.89 8.15
N PRO A 293 -0.99 -11.04 8.85
CA PRO A 293 0.19 -11.78 9.27
C PRO A 293 1.05 -12.12 8.05
N LEU A 294 2.34 -11.84 8.14
CA LEU A 294 3.31 -11.99 7.06
C LEU A 294 4.59 -12.62 7.62
N ALA A 295 5.04 -13.72 7.02
CA ALA A 295 6.27 -14.39 7.42
C ALA A 295 7.48 -13.43 7.38
N GLY A 296 8.40 -13.56 8.34
CA GLY A 296 9.57 -12.68 8.47
C GLY A 296 9.30 -11.39 9.26
N THR A 297 8.09 -11.21 9.80
CA THR A 297 7.71 -10.08 10.66
C THR A 297 7.67 -10.48 12.13
N LEU A 298 7.99 -9.56 13.04
CA LEU A 298 7.95 -9.84 14.49
C LEU A 298 6.52 -10.20 14.94
N ALA A 299 5.54 -9.48 14.41
CA ALA A 299 4.12 -9.70 14.71
C ALA A 299 3.68 -11.14 14.40
N THR A 300 4.25 -11.74 13.33
CA THR A 300 3.88 -13.09 12.89
C THR A 300 4.76 -14.16 13.52
N ASP A 301 6.07 -13.98 13.53
CA ASP A 301 7.00 -15.06 13.90
C ASP A 301 7.25 -15.13 15.41
N VAL A 302 7.24 -13.97 16.08
CA VAL A 302 7.50 -13.82 17.51
C VAL A 302 6.20 -13.68 18.29
N ASP A 303 5.39 -12.68 17.96
CA ASP A 303 4.20 -12.32 18.74
C ASP A 303 2.97 -13.21 18.43
N ARG A 304 2.99 -13.91 17.28
CA ARG A 304 1.92 -14.79 16.81
C ARG A 304 0.54 -14.10 16.71
N VAL A 305 0.53 -12.82 16.33
CA VAL A 305 -0.72 -12.05 16.17
C VAL A 305 -1.49 -12.56 14.94
N PRO A 306 -2.77 -12.95 15.08
CA PRO A 306 -3.61 -13.32 13.93
C PRO A 306 -4.11 -12.09 13.16
N ALA A 307 -4.74 -12.32 12.00
CA ALA A 307 -5.54 -11.29 11.32
C ALA A 307 -6.71 -10.82 12.22
N PRO A 308 -7.23 -9.59 12.04
CA PRO A 308 -8.36 -9.10 12.83
C PRO A 308 -9.62 -9.97 12.65
N PRO A 309 -10.49 -10.04 13.67
CA PRO A 309 -11.83 -10.59 13.52
C PRO A 309 -12.59 -9.91 12.36
N SER A 310 -13.33 -10.70 11.58
CA SER A 310 -14.00 -10.20 10.38
C SER A 310 -15.08 -9.16 10.70
N ASP A 311 -15.83 -9.36 11.78
CA ASP A 311 -16.86 -8.44 12.27
C ASP A 311 -16.30 -7.05 12.59
N VAL A 312 -15.14 -6.97 13.24
CA VAL A 312 -14.45 -5.71 13.53
C VAL A 312 -14.07 -4.99 12.24
N LEU A 313 -13.48 -5.70 11.28
CA LEU A 313 -13.07 -5.08 10.02
C LEU A 313 -14.28 -4.67 9.17
N HIS A 314 -15.37 -5.44 9.15
CA HIS A 314 -16.63 -5.05 8.52
C HIS A 314 -17.18 -3.76 9.14
N HIS A 315 -17.24 -3.70 10.48
CA HIS A 315 -17.73 -2.53 11.22
C HIS A 315 -16.95 -1.27 10.87
N VAL A 316 -15.62 -1.32 10.96
CA VAL A 316 -14.75 -0.18 10.63
C VAL A 316 -14.88 0.20 9.16
N THR A 317 -14.73 -0.77 8.23
CA THR A 317 -14.78 -0.52 6.79
C THR A 317 -16.09 0.14 6.38
N ALA A 318 -17.22 -0.40 6.83
CA ALA A 318 -18.54 0.11 6.44
C ALA A 318 -18.77 1.54 6.93
N ARG A 319 -18.36 1.86 8.17
CA ARG A 319 -18.52 3.20 8.73
C ARG A 319 -17.60 4.23 8.08
N VAL A 320 -16.32 3.88 7.84
CA VAL A 320 -15.38 4.77 7.14
C VAL A 320 -15.81 4.97 5.69
N ALA A 321 -16.24 3.92 4.98
CA ALA A 321 -16.78 4.06 3.63
C ALA A 321 -18.02 4.97 3.60
N ALA A 322 -18.92 4.86 4.57
CA ALA A 322 -20.06 5.75 4.68
C ALA A 322 -19.63 7.21 4.89
N ALA A 323 -18.62 7.47 5.71
CA ALA A 323 -18.06 8.81 5.90
C ALA A 323 -17.42 9.38 4.62
N LEU A 324 -16.62 8.57 3.92
CA LEU A 324 -16.01 8.91 2.63
C LEU A 324 -17.07 9.29 1.59
N ARG A 325 -18.12 8.48 1.45
CA ARG A 325 -19.25 8.76 0.55
C ARG A 325 -19.97 10.05 0.91
N ARG A 326 -20.23 10.31 2.21
CA ARG A 326 -20.84 11.57 2.66
C ARG A 326 -19.99 12.79 2.31
N ALA A 327 -18.68 12.66 2.34
CA ALA A 327 -17.74 13.71 1.98
C ALA A 327 -17.48 13.83 0.46
N GLY A 328 -18.00 12.92 -0.37
CA GLY A 328 -17.68 12.82 -1.80
C GLY A 328 -16.22 12.44 -2.08
N MET A 329 -15.52 11.88 -1.09
CA MET A 329 -14.10 11.54 -1.16
C MET A 329 -13.94 10.11 -1.66
N HIS A 330 -13.65 9.97 -2.96
CA HIS A 330 -13.48 8.65 -3.58
C HIS A 330 -12.01 8.29 -3.79
N GLY A 331 -11.62 7.04 -3.54
CA GLY A 331 -10.26 6.56 -3.76
C GLY A 331 -9.81 6.73 -5.22
N ALA A 332 -10.71 6.47 -6.17
CA ALA A 332 -10.49 6.71 -7.60
C ALA A 332 -10.31 8.20 -7.97
N GLY A 333 -10.60 9.13 -7.05
CA GLY A 333 -10.34 10.56 -7.20
C GLY A 333 -8.89 10.97 -6.94
N GLN A 334 -8.03 10.08 -6.43
CA GLN A 334 -6.60 10.36 -6.34
C GLN A 334 -5.93 10.23 -7.71
N ALA A 335 -4.91 11.06 -7.99
CA ALA A 335 -4.16 10.98 -9.24
C ALA A 335 -3.35 9.67 -9.36
N ALA A 336 -2.78 9.22 -8.24
CA ALA A 336 -2.08 7.95 -8.13
C ALA A 336 -2.12 7.44 -6.69
N GLY A 337 -1.82 6.16 -6.47
CA GLY A 337 -1.56 5.64 -5.14
C GLY A 337 -2.37 4.43 -4.74
N CYS A 338 -2.18 4.00 -3.50
CA CYS A 338 -2.88 2.85 -2.94
C CYS A 338 -4.41 3.04 -2.94
N ALA A 339 -4.90 4.26 -2.67
CA ALA A 339 -6.32 4.57 -2.70
C ALA A 339 -6.91 4.51 -4.13
N ALA A 340 -6.22 5.09 -5.13
CA ALA A 340 -6.61 4.97 -6.54
C ALA A 340 -6.54 3.53 -7.06
N CYS A 341 -5.59 2.73 -6.57
CA CYS A 341 -5.48 1.32 -6.88
C CYS A 341 -6.62 0.50 -6.24
N GLY A 342 -6.97 0.81 -4.99
CA GLY A 342 -8.06 0.17 -4.24
C GLY A 342 -7.83 -1.29 -3.84
N ALA A 343 -6.77 -1.94 -4.34
CA ALA A 343 -6.66 -3.40 -4.31
C ALA A 343 -6.51 -4.02 -2.91
N CYS A 344 -5.89 -3.30 -1.97
CA CYS A 344 -5.61 -3.85 -0.64
C CYS A 344 -6.67 -3.49 0.41
N SER A 345 -7.64 -2.65 0.05
CA SER A 345 -8.69 -2.17 0.95
C SER A 345 -10.05 -2.58 0.42
N ALA A 346 -10.96 -2.94 1.33
CA ALA A 346 -12.33 -3.23 0.97
C ALA A 346 -13.20 -1.96 0.84
N LEU A 347 -12.66 -0.77 1.11
CA LEU A 347 -13.37 0.52 0.95
C LEU A 347 -13.91 0.72 -0.48
N SER A 348 -13.13 0.33 -1.48
CA SER A 348 -13.51 0.41 -2.90
C SER A 348 -14.73 -0.43 -3.25
N CYS A 349 -14.96 -1.52 -2.52
CA CYS A 349 -16.13 -2.40 -2.70
C CYS A 349 -17.41 -1.76 -2.15
N GLU A 350 -17.26 -0.81 -1.22
CA GLU A 350 -18.35 -0.05 -0.60
C GLU A 350 -18.64 1.27 -1.37
N GLY A 351 -18.03 1.50 -2.54
CA GLY A 351 -18.21 2.73 -3.32
C GLY A 351 -17.55 3.97 -2.71
N ALA A 352 -16.55 3.75 -1.85
CA ALA A 352 -15.65 4.77 -1.34
C ALA A 352 -14.32 4.75 -2.12
#